data_AF-A0A2S7MXA9-F1
#
_entry.id   AF-A0A2S7MXA9-F1
#
_cell.length_a   1.000
_cell.length_b   1.000
_cell.length_c   1.000
_cell.angle_alpha   90.00
_cell.angle_beta   90.00
_cell.angle_gamma   90.00
#
_symmetry.space_group_name_H-M   'P 1'
#
loop_
_entity.id
_entity.type
_entity.pdbx_description
1 polymer ?
#
loop_
_entity_poly.entity_id
_entity_poly.type
_entity_poly.pdbx_seq_one_letter_code
_entity_poly.pdbx_strand_id
1 'polypeptide(L)'
;MNSFLERMIKVFFEDEERTVKPLMYAQIILFISAPFAWNHFAVMYFLLGTGFLLTGIESFIIKGKKRKDYLIWVFSGLLFYWIAIDNYFLY
;
A
#
# COMPACT_ATOMS: atom_id res chain seq x y z
N MET A 1 1.60 -14.79 -18.70
CA MET A 1 1.15 -13.78 -17.71
C MET A 1 -0.36 -13.73 -17.81
N ASN A 2 -1.10 -13.96 -16.71
CA ASN A 2 -2.57 -14.11 -16.78
C ASN A 2 -3.24 -12.80 -17.23
N SER A 3 -4.18 -12.87 -18.18
CA SER A 3 -4.92 -11.72 -18.72
C SER A 3 -5.62 -10.89 -17.64
N PHE A 4 -5.99 -11.53 -16.53
CA PHE A 4 -6.57 -10.86 -15.36
C PHE A 4 -5.58 -9.91 -14.67
N LEU A 5 -4.32 -10.33 -14.50
CA LEU A 5 -3.28 -9.50 -13.88
C LEU A 5 -2.94 -8.30 -14.76
N GLU A 6 -2.88 -8.50 -16.06
CA GLU A 6 -2.62 -7.44 -17.04
C GLU A 6 -3.73 -6.38 -17.01
N ARG A 7 -5.00 -6.81 -16.90
CA ARG A 7 -6.15 -5.91 -16.76
C ARG A 7 -6.15 -5.14 -15.44
N MET A 8 -5.77 -5.78 -14.33
CA MET A 8 -5.61 -5.12 -13.03
C MET A 8 -4.49 -4.07 -13.09
N ILE A 9 -3.34 -4.42 -13.65
CA ILE A 9 -2.22 -3.49 -13.83
C ILE A 9 -2.68 -2.30 -14.68
N LYS A 10 -3.40 -2.54 -15.78
CA LYS A 10 -3.96 -1.49 -16.63
C LYS A 10 -4.90 -0.54 -15.89
N VAL A 11 -5.84 -1.05 -15.09
CA VAL A 11 -6.81 -0.22 -14.36
C VAL A 11 -6.15 0.63 -13.27
N PHE A 12 -5.17 0.08 -12.55
CA PHE A 12 -4.53 0.75 -11.42
C PHE A 12 -3.27 1.54 -11.80
N PHE A 13 -2.62 1.23 -12.92
CA PHE A 13 -1.26 1.71 -13.24
C PHE A 13 -1.03 2.28 -14.67
N GLU A 14 -1.84 1.97 -15.70
CA GLU A 14 -1.78 2.58 -17.07
C GLU A 14 -2.79 3.75 -17.22
N ASP A 15 -2.76 4.61 -18.25
CA ASP A 15 -1.67 5.43 -18.77
C ASP A 15 -2.27 6.84 -19.01
N GLU A 16 -1.52 7.86 -18.57
CA GLU A 16 -1.45 9.25 -19.03
C GLU A 16 -2.68 10.20 -19.12
N GLU A 17 -3.95 9.77 -19.14
CA GLU A 17 -5.07 10.74 -19.27
C GLU A 17 -5.72 11.18 -17.95
N ARG A 18 -5.60 10.39 -16.88
CA ARG A 18 -6.13 10.77 -15.56
C ARG A 18 -5.03 11.39 -14.71
N THR A 19 -5.25 12.62 -14.28
CA THR A 19 -4.39 13.37 -13.34
C THR A 19 -4.16 12.66 -12.01
N VAL A 20 -5.03 11.70 -11.65
CA VAL A 20 -4.90 10.89 -10.43
C VAL A 20 -5.18 9.41 -10.71
N LYS A 21 -4.22 8.54 -10.34
CA LYS A 21 -4.33 7.07 -10.49
C LYS A 21 -5.25 6.47 -9.42
N PRO A 22 -6.09 5.46 -9.74
CA PRO A 22 -6.97 4.78 -8.75
C PRO A 22 -6.23 4.24 -7.52
N LEU A 23 -4.98 3.79 -7.70
CA LEU A 23 -4.12 3.35 -6.61
C LEU A 23 -3.81 4.47 -5.60
N MET A 24 -3.61 5.69 -6.08
CA MET A 24 -3.33 6.85 -5.25
C MET A 24 -4.52 7.18 -4.35
N TYR A 25 -5.76 7.03 -4.85
CA TYR A 25 -6.95 7.15 -4.03
C TYR A 25 -7.01 6.07 -2.94
N ALA A 26 -6.68 4.81 -3.27
CA ALA A 26 -6.65 3.73 -2.29
C ALA A 26 -5.63 4.01 -1.18
N GLN A 27 -4.43 4.47 -1.53
CA GLN A 27 -3.40 4.87 -0.55
C GLN A 27 -3.89 6.03 0.34
N ILE A 28 -4.46 7.10 -0.25
CA ILE A 28 -4.98 8.25 0.50
C ILE A 28 -6.08 7.80 1.48
N ILE A 29 -7.01 6.95 1.03
CA ILE A 29 -8.08 6.41 1.89
C ILE A 29 -7.49 5.62 3.06
N LEU A 30 -6.48 4.77 2.81
CA LEU A 30 -5.83 3.98 3.86
C LEU A 30 -5.09 4.84 4.88
N PHE A 31 -4.34 5.84 4.43
CA PHE A 31 -3.61 6.74 5.33
C PHE A 31 -4.53 7.67 6.12
N ILE A 32 -5.62 8.17 5.51
CA ILE A 32 -6.61 9.00 6.20
C ILE A 32 -7.43 8.18 7.20
N SER A 33 -7.82 6.94 6.84
CA SER A 33 -8.63 6.09 7.72
C SER A 33 -7.86 5.51 8.91
N ALA A 34 -6.53 5.37 8.81
CA ALA A 34 -5.72 4.83 9.90
C ALA A 34 -5.88 5.60 11.24
N PRO A 35 -5.77 6.94 11.30
CA PRO A 35 -6.05 7.71 12.52
C PRO A 35 -7.47 7.52 13.10
N PHE A 36 -8.48 7.25 12.25
CA PHE A 36 -9.85 6.98 12.73
C PHE A 36 -9.98 5.60 13.40
N ALA A 37 -9.02 4.70 13.17
CA ALA A 37 -8.94 3.42 13.85
C ALA A 37 -8.19 3.48 15.20
N TRP A 38 -8.06 4.67 15.83
CA TRP A 38 -7.32 4.88 17.08
C TRP A 38 -7.74 3.95 18.23
N ASN A 39 -9.02 3.56 18.30
CA ASN A 39 -9.52 2.63 19.32
C ASN A 39 -9.19 1.16 19.02
N HIS A 40 -8.64 0.87 17.84
CA HIS A 40 -8.27 -0.47 17.37
C HIS A 40 -6.86 -0.42 16.79
N PHE A 41 -5.86 -0.36 17.65
CA PHE A 41 -4.46 -0.21 17.26
C PHE A 41 -4.00 -1.25 16.23
N ALA A 42 -4.41 -2.52 16.38
CA ALA A 42 -4.15 -3.55 15.38
C ALA A 42 -4.65 -3.17 13.97
N VAL A 43 -5.87 -2.63 13.87
CA VAL A 43 -6.47 -2.19 12.60
C VAL A 43 -5.75 -0.96 12.06
N MET A 44 -5.40 0.00 12.93
CA MET A 44 -4.61 1.19 12.53
C MET A 44 -3.27 0.77 11.90
N TYR A 45 -2.51 -0.10 12.56
CA TYR A 45 -1.22 -0.57 12.05
C TYR A 45 -1.36 -1.42 10.79
N PHE A 46 -2.44 -2.20 10.68
CA PHE A 46 -2.76 -2.95 9.46
C PHE A 46 -3.04 -2.01 8.26
N LEU A 47 -3.82 -0.94 8.45
CA LEU A 47 -4.12 0.04 7.42
C LEU A 47 -2.86 0.79 6.97
N LEU A 48 -2.00 1.18 7.91
CA LEU A 48 -0.69 1.79 7.61
C LEU A 48 0.22 0.83 6.83
N GLY A 49 0.32 -0.43 7.27
CA GLY A 49 1.10 -1.47 6.58
C GLY A 49 0.62 -1.68 5.14
N THR A 50 -0.70 -1.76 4.96
CA THR A 50 -1.33 -1.87 3.63
C THR A 50 -1.02 -0.65 2.76
N GLY A 51 -1.11 0.56 3.31
CA GLY A 51 -0.79 1.80 2.61
C GLY A 51 0.66 1.84 2.12
N PHE A 52 1.62 1.52 2.98
CA PHE A 52 3.04 1.45 2.60
C PHE A 52 3.31 0.40 1.52
N LEU A 53 2.64 -0.75 1.59
CA LEU A 53 2.83 -1.82 0.61
C LEU A 53 2.32 -1.42 -0.78
N LEU A 54 1.18 -0.72 -0.86
CA LEU A 54 0.68 -0.14 -2.11
C LEU A 54 1.62 0.92 -2.67
N THR A 55 2.22 1.77 -1.83
CA THR A 55 3.26 2.75 -2.24
C THR A 55 4.52 2.06 -2.79
N GLY A 56 4.89 0.93 -2.20
CA GLY A 56 5.97 0.08 -2.69
C GLY A 56 5.66 -0.51 -4.07
N ILE A 57 4.47 -1.08 -4.25
CA ILE A 57 4.02 -1.61 -5.54
C ILE A 57 3.98 -0.51 -6.61
N GLU A 58 3.49 0.68 -6.27
CA GLU A 58 3.52 1.84 -7.16
C GLU A 58 4.94 2.22 -7.57
N SER A 59 5.84 2.31 -6.60
CA SER A 59 7.24 2.62 -6.85
C SER A 59 7.93 1.55 -7.71
N PHE A 60 7.56 0.28 -7.56
CA PHE A 60 8.09 -0.81 -8.37
C PHE A 60 7.57 -0.78 -9.81
N ILE A 61 6.26 -0.56 -10.00
CA ILE A 61 5.60 -0.61 -11.32
C ILE A 61 5.87 0.67 -12.12
N ILE A 62 5.71 1.85 -11.52
CA ILE A 62 5.82 3.15 -12.21
C ILE A 62 7.27 3.59 -12.35
N LYS A 63 8.08 3.47 -11.28
CA LYS A 63 9.43 4.06 -11.22
C LYS A 63 10.54 3.04 -11.49
N GLY A 64 10.34 2.14 -12.46
CA GLY A 64 11.23 0.99 -12.77
C GLY A 64 12.76 1.26 -12.84
N LYS A 65 13.20 2.52 -12.92
CA LYS A 65 14.61 2.96 -12.84
C LYS A 65 15.20 3.08 -11.42
N LYS A 66 14.41 3.16 -10.33
CA LYS A 66 14.91 3.25 -8.93
C LYS A 66 14.44 2.06 -8.09
N ARG A 67 14.89 0.85 -8.45
CA ARG A 67 14.56 -0.42 -7.78
C ARG A 67 14.89 -0.49 -6.28
N LYS A 68 15.56 0.48 -5.67
CA LYS A 68 15.86 0.43 -4.23
C LYS A 68 14.77 1.07 -3.38
N ASP A 69 14.06 2.06 -3.91
CA ASP A 69 13.10 2.86 -3.13
C ASP A 69 11.85 2.02 -2.76
N TYR A 70 11.44 1.08 -3.63
CA TYR A 70 10.31 0.20 -3.32
C TYR A 70 10.57 -0.74 -2.14
N LEU A 71 11.83 -1.16 -1.94
CA LEU A 71 12.19 -2.08 -0.85
C LEU A 71 11.96 -1.44 0.51
N ILE A 72 12.27 -0.14 0.65
CA ILE A 72 12.03 0.60 1.89
C ILE A 72 10.54 0.55 2.24
N TRP A 73 9.66 0.81 1.26
CA TRP A 73 8.22 0.77 1.46
C TRP A 73 7.70 -0.64 1.80
N VAL A 74 8.26 -1.68 1.18
CA VAL A 74 7.93 -3.08 1.50
C VAL A 74 8.37 -3.44 2.92
N PHE A 75 9.59 -3.07 3.33
CA PHE A 75 10.07 -3.30 4.69
C PHE A 75 9.24 -2.54 5.73
N SER A 76 8.87 -1.28 5.44
CA SER A 76 7.94 -0.53 6.27
C SER A 76 6.60 -1.25 6.39
N GLY A 77 6.01 -1.69 5.28
CA GLY A 77 4.75 -2.45 5.30
C GLY A 77 4.82 -3.70 6.19
N LEU A 78 5.91 -4.48 6.05
CA LEU A 78 6.14 -5.68 6.87
C LEU A 78 6.29 -5.37 8.37
N LEU A 79 7.02 -4.31 8.71
CA LEU A 79 7.15 -3.86 10.11
C LEU A 79 5.79 -3.47 10.70
N PHE A 80 4.97 -2.74 9.96
CA PHE A 80 3.64 -2.35 10.41
C PHE A 80 2.69 -3.54 10.56
N TYR A 81 2.79 -4.55 9.68
CA TYR A 81 2.05 -5.80 9.87
C TYR A 81 2.53 -6.60 11.08
N TRP A 82 3.83 -6.62 11.35
CA TRP A 82 4.34 -7.24 12.57
C TRP A 82 3.76 -6.56 13.82
N ILE A 83 3.77 -5.23 13.86
CA ILE A 83 3.18 -4.45 14.96
C ILE A 83 1.67 -4.71 15.05
N ALA A 84 0.97 -4.81 13.93
CA ALA A 84 -0.46 -5.12 13.90
C ALA A 84 -0.77 -6.50 14.48
N ILE A 85 0.03 -7.51 14.14
CA ILE A 85 -0.07 -8.87 14.68
C ILE A 85 0.18 -8.86 16.19
N ASP A 86 1.24 -8.19 16.64
CA ASP A 86 1.57 -8.03 18.05
C ASP A 86 0.39 -7.39 18.82
N ASN A 87 -0.16 -6.29 18.30
CA ASN A 87 -1.32 -5.61 18.90
C ASN A 87 -2.63 -6.41 18.84
N TYR A 88 -2.74 -7.41 17.96
CA TYR A 88 -3.96 -8.21 17.83
C TYR A 88 -3.94 -9.45 18.73
N PHE A 89 -2.76 -10.06 18.93
CA PHE A 89 -2.60 -11.30 19.67
C PHE A 89 -2.08 -11.12 21.09
N LEU A 90 -1.32 -10.05 21.36
CA LEU A 90 -0.60 -9.85 22.62
C LEU A 90 -1.14 -8.66 23.44
N TYR A 91 -2.20 -8.00 22.96
CA TYR A 91 -2.91 -6.90 23.62
C TYR A 91 -4.43 -7.03 23.42
#